data_AF-A0A918M0P1-F1
#
_entry.id   AF-A0A918M0P1-F1
#
_cell.length_a   1.000
_cell.length_b   1.000
_cell.length_c   1.000
_cell.angle_alpha   90.00
_cell.angle_beta   90.00
_cell.angle_gamma   90.00
#
_symmetry.space_group_name_H-M   'P 1'
#
loop_
_entity.id
_entity.type
_entity.pdbx_description
1 polymer ?
#
loop_
_entity_poly.entity_id
_entity_poly.type
_entity_poly.pdbx_seq_one_letter_code
_entity_poly.pdbx_strand_id
1 'polypeptide(L)'
;MGRGDLADAEWERLRPFLPVSSGRCGWWRDHRQVIDGILHRVRTGVQWRDLPERFGPWKTVYERHRMWSADGTWERLLQQVQAAADAVGEIDWDISVDSTIVRAHQHAAGARIDPPPAPVSKGGHSSRTPGRNSLAKPCCPPGGGGAGGEGLGRSRGGFTSKLHLSSDGRCRPLSLVVTAGQRADCTQFQTVLTKIRVQRGGPGRPRTKPDSLAADKGYTNGPCREYLQRRGIRHTIPEKTDSQAADCAKAQAADGHPASTKSGTRSATPSNERSTD
;
A
#
# COMPACT_ATOMS: atom_id res chain seq x y z
N MET A 1 -12.51 -31.65 0.56
CA MET A 1 -12.56 -30.18 0.40
C MET A 1 -13.32 -29.58 1.57
N GLY A 2 -12.63 -28.85 2.44
CA GLY A 2 -13.26 -28.04 3.48
C GLY A 2 -13.72 -26.68 2.93
N ARG A 3 -14.61 -26.00 3.67
CA ARG A 3 -15.02 -24.63 3.33
C ARG A 3 -13.79 -23.70 3.34
N GLY A 4 -13.51 -23.07 2.19
CA GLY A 4 -12.42 -22.10 2.02
C GLY A 4 -11.05 -22.71 1.69
N ASP A 5 -11.01 -23.99 1.31
CA ASP A 5 -9.86 -24.59 0.63
C ASP A 5 -9.87 -24.16 -0.85
N LEU A 6 -8.71 -24.13 -1.51
CA LEU A 6 -8.61 -23.74 -2.92
C LEU A 6 -9.34 -24.71 -3.84
N ALA A 7 -10.17 -24.17 -4.74
CA ALA A 7 -10.73 -24.94 -5.84
C ALA A 7 -9.63 -25.37 -6.81
N ASP A 8 -9.85 -26.46 -7.56
CA ASP A 8 -8.83 -26.97 -8.51
C ASP A 8 -8.43 -25.90 -9.54
N ALA A 9 -9.40 -25.13 -10.05
CA ALA A 9 -9.13 -24.05 -10.98
C ALA A 9 -8.28 -22.92 -10.36
N GLU A 10 -8.48 -22.59 -9.08
CA GLU A 10 -7.68 -21.59 -8.36
C GLU A 10 -6.26 -22.12 -8.11
N TRP A 11 -6.17 -23.40 -7.75
CA TRP A 11 -4.90 -24.09 -7.56
C TRP A 11 -4.06 -24.10 -8.84
N GLU A 12 -4.65 -24.44 -9.98
CA GLU A 12 -3.93 -24.46 -11.27
C GLU A 12 -3.48 -23.06 -11.70
N ARG A 13 -4.17 -21.99 -11.31
CA ARG A 13 -3.70 -20.61 -11.51
C ARG A 13 -2.51 -20.26 -10.61
N LEU A 14 -2.47 -20.78 -9.37
CA LEU A 14 -1.45 -20.44 -8.38
C LEU A 14 -0.18 -21.29 -8.54
N ARG A 15 -0.34 -22.59 -8.80
CA ARG A 15 0.71 -23.62 -8.79
C ARG A 15 1.96 -23.25 -9.61
N PRO A 16 1.87 -22.68 -10.82
CA PRO A 16 3.04 -22.38 -11.66
C PRO A 16 4.02 -21.39 -11.02
N PHE A 17 3.55 -20.58 -10.07
CA PHE A 17 4.33 -19.50 -9.46
C PHE A 17 4.95 -19.87 -8.11
N LEU A 18 4.67 -21.08 -7.60
CA LEU A 18 5.18 -21.53 -6.32
C LEU A 18 6.65 -21.93 -6.43
N PRO A 19 7.47 -21.64 -5.41
CA PRO A 19 8.87 -22.04 -5.44
C PRO A 19 8.98 -23.57 -5.48
N VAL A 20 9.91 -24.06 -6.30
CA VAL A 20 10.20 -25.49 -6.40
C VAL A 20 11.22 -25.85 -5.32
N SER A 21 11.05 -26.99 -4.66
CA SER A 21 12.09 -27.53 -3.77
C SER A 21 13.37 -27.73 -4.59
N SER A 22 14.39 -26.92 -4.30
CA SER A 22 15.75 -27.24 -4.73
C SER A 22 16.27 -28.28 -3.73
N GLY A 23 16.78 -29.42 -4.21
CA GLY A 23 17.16 -30.59 -3.39
C GLY A 23 18.17 -30.36 -2.25
N ARG A 24 18.61 -29.12 -2.01
CA ARG A 24 19.41 -28.68 -0.87
C ARG A 24 18.63 -28.48 0.44
N CYS A 25 17.31 -28.35 0.38
CA CYS A 25 16.47 -28.10 1.57
C CYS A 25 15.28 -29.06 1.65
N GLY A 26 15.57 -30.36 1.52
CA GLY A 26 14.60 -31.45 1.72
C GLY A 26 13.44 -31.45 0.72
N TRP A 27 12.69 -32.56 0.72
CA TRP A 27 11.42 -32.60 0.01
C TRP A 27 10.40 -31.74 0.74
N TRP A 28 9.83 -30.78 0.03
CA TRP A 28 8.73 -29.99 0.55
C TRP A 28 7.45 -30.84 0.54
N ARG A 29 6.63 -30.70 1.58
CA ARG A 29 5.28 -31.25 1.54
C ARG A 29 4.48 -30.60 0.43
N ASP A 30 3.38 -31.25 0.07
CA ASP A 30 2.44 -30.74 -0.93
C ASP A 30 2.05 -29.29 -0.60
N HIS A 31 2.29 -28.41 -1.57
CA HIS A 31 2.06 -26.99 -1.42
C HIS A 31 0.58 -26.68 -1.25
N ARG A 32 -0.30 -27.43 -1.92
CA ARG A 32 -1.74 -27.22 -1.82
C ARG A 32 -2.22 -27.46 -0.40
N GLN A 33 -1.88 -28.63 0.16
CA GLN A 33 -2.19 -28.96 1.55
C GLN A 33 -1.71 -27.88 2.53
N VAL A 34 -0.48 -27.37 2.35
CA VAL A 34 0.07 -26.35 3.25
C VAL A 34 -0.63 -25.01 3.08
N ILE A 35 -0.88 -24.57 1.84
CA ILE A 35 -1.57 -23.30 1.55
C ILE A 35 -3.00 -23.35 2.07
N ASP A 36 -3.73 -24.44 1.86
CA ASP A 36 -5.08 -24.60 2.41
C ASP A 36 -5.07 -24.52 3.94
N GLY A 37 -4.04 -25.07 4.59
CA GLY A 37 -3.83 -24.92 6.03
C GLY A 37 -3.60 -23.47 6.47
N ILE A 38 -2.82 -22.69 5.70
CA ILE A 38 -2.61 -21.26 5.93
C ILE A 38 -3.92 -20.48 5.75
N LEU A 39 -4.65 -20.74 4.67
CA LEU A 39 -5.93 -20.09 4.38
C LEU A 39 -6.97 -20.40 5.46
N HIS A 40 -7.04 -21.66 5.90
CA HIS A 40 -7.89 -22.05 7.01
C HIS A 40 -7.55 -21.30 8.29
N ARG A 41 -6.27 -21.18 8.62
CA ARG A 41 -5.80 -20.41 9.77
C ARG A 41 -6.22 -18.94 9.67
N VAL A 42 -5.96 -18.29 8.54
CA VAL A 42 -6.29 -16.87 8.33
C VAL A 42 -7.80 -16.63 8.43
N ARG A 43 -8.61 -17.52 7.85
CA ARG A 43 -10.06 -17.41 7.82
C ARG A 43 -10.72 -17.66 9.18
N THR A 44 -10.23 -18.62 9.96
CA THR A 44 -10.87 -19.05 11.22
C THR A 44 -10.27 -18.41 12.46
N GLY A 45 -9.02 -17.96 12.40
CA GLY A 45 -8.28 -17.47 13.57
C GLY A 45 -7.86 -18.56 14.56
N VAL A 46 -8.08 -19.85 14.26
CA VAL A 46 -7.73 -21.00 15.13
C VAL A 46 -6.26 -20.96 15.55
N GLN A 47 -5.87 -21.44 16.74
CA GLN A 47 -4.43 -21.44 17.08
C GLN A 47 -3.63 -22.36 16.15
N TRP A 48 -2.32 -22.14 16.01
CA TRP A 48 -1.51 -22.92 15.06
C TRP A 48 -1.50 -24.39 15.49
N ARG A 49 -1.42 -24.63 16.79
CA ARG A 49 -1.44 -25.97 17.38
C ARG A 49 -2.76 -26.70 17.19
N ASP A 50 -3.85 -25.96 16.98
CA ASP A 50 -5.20 -26.48 16.84
C ASP A 50 -5.61 -26.59 15.36
N LEU A 51 -4.64 -26.46 14.44
CA LEU A 51 -4.89 -26.61 13.01
C LEU A 51 -5.33 -28.06 12.71
N PRO A 52 -6.42 -28.27 11.95
CA PRO A 52 -6.89 -29.62 11.64
C PRO A 52 -5.84 -30.50 10.98
N GLU A 53 -5.75 -31.76 11.40
CA GLU A 53 -4.72 -32.72 10.97
C GLU A 53 -4.65 -32.94 9.45
N ARG A 54 -5.76 -32.71 8.74
CA ARG A 54 -5.82 -32.82 7.26
C ARG A 54 -4.81 -31.92 6.53
N PHE A 55 -4.33 -30.85 7.18
CA PHE A 55 -3.33 -29.94 6.65
C PHE A 55 -1.89 -30.35 6.96
N GLY A 56 -1.71 -31.49 7.63
CA GLY A 56 -0.43 -31.98 8.08
C GLY A 56 0.07 -31.30 9.35
N PRO A 57 1.35 -31.52 9.71
CA PRO A 57 1.92 -30.98 10.95
C PRO A 57 1.87 -29.46 10.98
N TRP A 58 1.23 -28.89 12.00
CA TRP A 58 1.08 -27.43 12.12
C TRP A 58 2.40 -26.67 12.08
N LYS A 59 3.50 -27.25 12.58
CA LYS A 59 4.85 -26.65 12.55
C LYS A 59 5.29 -26.38 11.12
N THR A 60 5.04 -27.32 10.20
CA THR A 60 5.37 -27.18 8.79
C THR A 60 4.57 -26.05 8.14
N VAL A 61 3.27 -25.98 8.44
CA VAL A 61 2.40 -24.91 7.93
C VAL A 61 2.85 -23.54 8.44
N TYR A 62 3.13 -23.45 9.74
CA TYR A 62 3.62 -22.22 10.37
C TYR A 62 4.99 -21.78 9.83
N GLU A 63 5.96 -22.69 9.74
CA GLU A 63 7.30 -22.40 9.22
C GLU A 63 7.24 -21.97 7.76
N ARG A 64 6.38 -22.60 6.95
CA ARG A 64 6.13 -22.20 5.57
C ARG A 64 5.59 -20.79 5.49
N HIS A 65 4.53 -20.50 6.24
CA HIS A 65 3.93 -19.17 6.30
C HIS A 65 4.98 -18.12 6.70
N ARG A 66 5.71 -18.36 7.80
CA ARG A 66 6.75 -17.44 8.31
C ARG A 66 7.86 -17.21 7.28
N MET A 67 8.35 -18.27 6.64
CA MET A 67 9.42 -18.17 5.63
C MET A 67 8.95 -17.34 4.43
N TRP A 68 7.78 -17.64 3.90
CA TRP A 68 7.23 -16.95 2.72
C TRP A 68 6.84 -15.50 2.99
N SER A 69 6.40 -15.18 4.22
CA SER A 69 6.20 -13.81 4.66
C SER A 69 7.52 -13.04 4.81
N ALA A 70 8.61 -13.71 5.16
CA ALA A 70 9.91 -13.05 5.36
C ALA A 70 10.70 -12.89 4.04
N ASP A 71 10.60 -13.85 3.11
CA ASP A 71 11.39 -13.87 1.88
C ASP A 71 10.70 -13.19 0.68
N GLY A 72 9.49 -12.66 0.87
CA GLY A 72 8.73 -11.97 -0.16
C GLY A 72 7.98 -12.88 -1.14
N THR A 73 7.80 -14.16 -0.82
CA THR A 73 7.13 -15.13 -1.73
C THR A 73 5.68 -14.75 -1.97
N TRP A 74 4.94 -14.29 -0.96
CA TRP A 74 3.55 -13.87 -1.13
C TRP A 74 3.41 -12.68 -2.08
N GLU A 75 4.31 -11.70 -1.98
CA GLU A 75 4.36 -10.53 -2.85
C GLU A 75 4.66 -10.92 -4.29
N ARG A 76 5.59 -11.87 -4.50
CA ARG A 76 5.87 -12.41 -5.84
C ARG A 76 4.66 -13.16 -6.40
N LEU A 77 4.00 -13.99 -5.60
CA LEU A 77 2.79 -14.71 -6.02
C LEU A 77 1.68 -13.75 -6.42
N LEU A 78 1.42 -12.72 -5.61
CA LEU A 78 0.44 -11.69 -5.93
C LEU A 78 0.76 -11.01 -7.27
N GLN A 79 2.01 -10.59 -7.48
CA GLN A 79 2.42 -9.94 -8.73
C GLN A 79 2.20 -10.83 -9.96
N GLN A 80 2.46 -12.15 -9.83
CA GLN A 80 2.26 -13.09 -10.93
C GLN A 80 0.78 -13.33 -11.23
N VAL A 81 -0.05 -13.49 -10.19
CA VAL A 81 -1.50 -13.64 -10.35
C VAL A 81 -2.13 -12.37 -10.95
N GLN A 82 -1.67 -11.20 -10.52
CA GLN A 82 -2.07 -9.92 -11.13
C GLN A 82 -1.67 -9.84 -12.60
N ALA A 83 -0.45 -10.24 -12.96
CA ALA A 83 0.03 -10.22 -14.34
C ALA A 83 -0.80 -11.17 -15.23
N ALA A 84 -1.12 -12.35 -14.73
CA ALA A 84 -1.99 -13.31 -15.44
C ALA A 84 -3.40 -12.73 -15.64
N ALA A 85 -3.96 -12.06 -14.62
CA ALA A 85 -5.27 -11.41 -14.71
C ALA A 85 -5.29 -10.22 -15.69
N ASP A 86 -4.25 -9.37 -15.69
CA ASP A 86 -4.13 -8.27 -16.66
C ASP A 86 -4.00 -8.78 -18.10
N ALA A 87 -3.25 -9.86 -18.31
CA ALA A 87 -3.05 -10.46 -19.63
C ALA A 87 -4.35 -10.94 -20.29
N VAL A 88 -5.35 -11.33 -19.49
CA VAL A 88 -6.68 -11.75 -19.98
C VAL A 88 -7.74 -10.64 -19.86
N GLY A 89 -7.35 -9.40 -19.51
CA GLY A 89 -8.28 -8.29 -19.35
C GLY A 89 -9.20 -8.40 -18.13
N GLU A 90 -8.82 -9.18 -17.12
CA GLU A 90 -9.61 -9.33 -15.90
C GLU A 90 -9.40 -8.17 -14.91
N ILE A 91 -8.28 -7.43 -14.99
CA ILE A 91 -8.02 -6.25 -14.17
C ILE A 91 -8.66 -5.01 -14.77
N ASP A 92 -9.54 -4.39 -14.00
CA ASP A 92 -10.04 -3.05 -14.26
C ASP A 92 -9.05 -2.00 -13.73
N TRP A 93 -8.87 -0.92 -14.48
CA TRP A 93 -7.94 0.15 -14.14
C TRP A 93 -8.65 1.40 -13.61
N ASP A 94 -9.96 1.31 -13.38
CA ASP A 94 -10.71 2.14 -12.45
C ASP A 94 -10.50 1.60 -11.02
N ILE A 95 -9.75 2.35 -10.21
CA ILE A 95 -9.17 1.85 -8.96
C ILE A 95 -9.75 2.57 -7.76
N SER A 96 -10.06 1.85 -6.70
CA SER A 96 -10.39 2.43 -5.39
C SER A 96 -9.20 2.38 -4.44
N VAL A 97 -9.03 3.44 -3.63
CA VAL A 97 -8.08 3.46 -2.51
C VAL A 97 -8.83 3.65 -1.21
N ASP A 98 -8.56 2.77 -0.25
CA ASP A 98 -9.11 2.83 1.09
C ASP A 98 -8.09 2.31 2.12
N SER A 99 -8.37 2.54 3.40
CA SER A 99 -7.58 2.01 4.49
C SER A 99 -8.44 1.48 5.63
N THR A 100 -7.95 0.44 6.31
CA THR A 100 -8.61 -0.11 7.49
C THR A 100 -7.65 -0.28 8.64
N ILE A 101 -8.16 -0.18 9.88
CA ILE A 101 -7.37 -0.32 11.10
C ILE A 101 -7.58 -1.71 11.69
N VAL A 102 -6.48 -2.43 11.90
CA VAL A 102 -6.45 -3.73 12.56
C VAL A 102 -5.89 -3.56 13.96
N ARG A 103 -6.66 -3.99 14.97
CA ARG A 103 -6.19 -4.01 16.35
C ARG A 103 -5.25 -5.19 16.56
N ALA A 104 -4.09 -4.92 17.18
CA ALA A 104 -3.19 -5.99 17.57
C ALA A 104 -3.82 -6.82 18.69
N HIS A 105 -3.55 -8.12 18.72
CA HIS A 105 -3.97 -8.98 19.81
C HIS A 105 -3.43 -8.45 21.15
N GLN A 106 -4.15 -8.66 22.26
CA GLN A 106 -3.77 -8.12 23.58
C GLN A 106 -2.34 -8.51 24.02
N HIS A 107 -1.84 -9.67 23.59
CA HIS A 107 -0.46 -10.11 23.87
C HIS A 107 0.62 -9.26 23.18
N ALA A 108 0.26 -8.42 22.22
CA ALA A 108 1.17 -7.45 21.60
C ALA A 108 1.41 -6.22 22.49
N ALA A 109 0.72 -6.07 23.62
CA ALA A 109 0.87 -4.90 24.51
C ALA A 109 2.31 -4.67 25.01
N GLY A 110 3.13 -5.73 25.08
CA GLY A 110 4.55 -5.67 25.45
C GLY A 110 5.52 -5.49 24.28
N ALA A 111 5.04 -5.22 23.06
CA ALA A 111 5.90 -5.02 21.90
C ALA A 111 6.92 -3.89 22.15
N ARG A 112 8.20 -4.17 21.87
CA ARG A 112 9.29 -3.20 22.02
C ARG A 112 9.08 -2.03 21.07
N ILE A 113 9.32 -0.80 21.53
CA ILE A 113 9.08 0.41 20.74
C ILE A 113 10.27 0.69 19.82
N ASP A 114 11.47 0.54 20.35
CA ASP A 114 12.71 0.80 19.61
C ASP A 114 13.12 -0.41 18.76
N PRO A 115 13.72 -0.17 17.59
CA PRO A 115 14.35 -1.22 16.85
C PRO A 115 15.45 -1.87 17.70
N PRO A 116 15.67 -3.20 17.57
CA PRO A 116 16.79 -3.83 18.22
C PRO A 116 18.07 -3.10 17.79
N PRO A 117 19.01 -2.86 18.72
CA PRO A 117 20.28 -2.23 18.37
C PRO A 117 20.92 -3.00 17.22
N ALA A 118 21.45 -2.27 16.24
CA ALA A 118 22.13 -2.89 15.10
C ALA A 118 23.18 -3.88 15.61
N PRO A 119 23.33 -5.06 14.98
CA PRO A 119 24.35 -6.01 15.39
C PRO A 119 25.70 -5.31 15.34
N VAL A 120 26.38 -5.24 16.50
CA VAL A 120 27.75 -4.74 16.60
C VAL A 120 28.58 -5.56 15.62
N SER A 121 29.18 -4.91 14.62
CA SER A 121 30.20 -5.53 13.79
C SER A 121 31.36 -5.87 14.73
N LYS A 122 31.43 -7.12 15.19
CA LYS A 122 32.63 -7.60 15.89
C LYS A 122 33.79 -7.44 14.91
N GLY A 123 34.67 -6.48 15.17
CA GLY A 123 35.89 -6.26 14.40
C GLY A 123 36.65 -7.58 14.30
N GLY A 124 36.83 -8.06 13.08
CA GLY A 124 37.57 -9.28 12.82
C GLY A 124 39.04 -9.08 13.21
N HIS A 125 39.53 -9.88 14.16
CA HIS A 125 40.96 -10.18 14.21
C HIS A 125 41.29 -11.04 12.99
N SER A 126 42.07 -10.48 12.09
CA SER A 126 42.63 -11.18 10.94
C SER A 126 43.60 -12.26 11.42
N SER A 127 43.18 -13.52 11.38
CA SER A 127 44.10 -14.65 11.23
C SER A 127 43.67 -15.52 10.06
N ARG A 128 44.57 -15.59 9.08
CA ARG A 128 44.48 -16.31 7.81
C ARG A 128 44.31 -17.82 8.02
N THR A 129 43.28 -18.42 7.40
CA THR A 129 43.37 -19.78 6.84
C THR A 129 42.33 -19.93 5.71
N PRO A 130 42.71 -20.33 4.48
CA PRO A 130 41.75 -20.51 3.39
C PRO A 130 41.23 -21.95 3.36
N GLY A 131 39.92 -22.14 3.48
CA GLY A 131 39.31 -23.46 3.28
C GLY A 131 37.83 -23.50 3.61
N ARG A 132 37.04 -23.84 2.59
CA ARG A 132 35.58 -24.11 2.52
C ARG A 132 34.65 -22.91 2.32
N ASN A 133 34.05 -22.93 1.14
CA ASN A 133 32.88 -22.16 0.70
C ASN A 133 31.75 -22.19 1.74
N SER A 134 31.69 -21.17 2.59
CA SER A 134 30.48 -20.78 3.30
C SER A 134 29.58 -20.01 2.32
N LEU A 135 28.74 -20.75 1.60
CA LEU A 135 27.62 -20.17 0.87
C LEU A 135 26.81 -19.33 1.87
N ALA A 136 26.68 -18.03 1.56
CA ALA A 136 25.87 -17.10 2.31
C ALA A 136 24.48 -17.71 2.54
N LYS A 137 24.10 -17.88 3.82
CA LYS A 137 22.69 -18.08 4.18
C LYS A 137 21.91 -16.96 3.47
N PRO A 138 20.78 -17.26 2.78
CA PRO A 138 19.97 -16.20 2.22
C PRO A 138 19.67 -15.24 3.37
N CYS A 139 20.15 -14.00 3.23
CA CYS A 139 19.94 -12.97 4.21
C CYS A 139 18.42 -12.89 4.39
N CYS A 140 17.91 -13.40 5.50
CA CYS A 140 16.65 -12.92 6.01
C CYS A 140 16.78 -11.39 5.96
N PRO A 141 15.84 -10.66 5.34
CA PRO A 141 15.83 -9.22 5.54
C PRO A 141 15.91 -9.03 7.06
N PRO A 142 16.75 -8.12 7.56
CA PRO A 142 16.71 -7.79 8.97
C PRO A 142 15.27 -7.35 9.20
N GLY A 143 14.47 -8.23 9.81
CA GLY A 143 13.16 -7.85 10.31
C GLY A 143 13.49 -6.68 11.21
N GLY A 144 13.10 -5.48 10.80
CA GLY A 144 13.26 -4.30 11.62
C GLY A 144 12.46 -4.59 12.87
N GLY A 145 13.12 -5.12 13.90
CA GLY A 145 12.42 -5.50 15.12
C GLY A 145 11.79 -4.24 15.73
N GLY A 146 10.82 -4.44 16.60
CA GLY A 146 10.12 -3.36 17.27
C GLY A 146 8.88 -2.89 16.51
N ALA A 147 8.02 -2.17 17.24
CA ALA A 147 6.69 -1.79 16.80
C ALA A 147 6.69 -1.04 15.46
N GLY A 148 7.68 -0.17 15.22
CA GLY A 148 7.78 0.59 13.98
C GLY A 148 8.02 -0.27 12.73
N GLY A 149 8.87 -1.30 12.82
CA GLY A 149 9.17 -2.19 11.68
C GLY A 149 8.09 -3.25 11.45
N GLU A 150 7.30 -3.57 12.48
CA GLU A 150 6.14 -4.46 12.40
C GLU A 150 4.84 -3.73 12.04
N GLY A 151 4.90 -2.41 11.80
CA GLY A 151 3.72 -1.60 11.48
C GLY A 151 2.74 -1.47 12.64
N LEU A 152 3.20 -1.59 13.88
CA LEU A 152 2.43 -1.42 15.11
C LEU A 152 2.53 0.04 15.59
N GLY A 153 1.37 0.63 15.84
CA GLY A 153 1.20 2.01 16.28
C GLY A 153 0.39 2.10 17.56
N ARG A 154 0.66 3.08 18.43
CA ARG A 154 -0.16 3.25 19.64
C ARG A 154 -1.45 4.01 19.34
N SER A 155 -2.55 3.46 19.84
CA SER A 155 -3.86 4.10 19.92
C SER A 155 -4.35 4.11 21.37
N ARG A 156 -5.50 4.75 21.64
CA ARG A 156 -6.12 4.77 22.99
C ARG A 156 -6.41 3.36 23.54
N GLY A 157 -6.55 2.35 22.68
CA GLY A 157 -6.88 0.96 23.05
C GLY A 157 -5.75 -0.06 22.88
N GLY A 158 -4.48 0.39 22.87
CA GLY A 158 -3.32 -0.46 22.63
C GLY A 158 -2.75 -0.34 21.21
N PHE A 159 -2.00 -1.35 20.77
CA PHE A 159 -1.37 -1.33 19.46
C PHE A 159 -2.36 -1.58 18.32
N THR A 160 -2.23 -0.82 17.24
CA THR A 160 -3.00 -0.94 16.02
C THR A 160 -2.08 -0.81 14.81
N SER A 161 -2.42 -1.52 13.75
CA SER A 161 -1.83 -1.37 12.41
C SER A 161 -2.89 -0.80 11.49
N LYS A 162 -2.45 -0.16 10.42
CA LYS A 162 -3.32 0.30 9.35
C LYS A 162 -2.90 -0.33 8.04
N LEU A 163 -3.87 -0.90 7.35
CA LEU A 163 -3.73 -1.53 6.05
C LEU A 163 -4.30 -0.56 5.01
N HIS A 164 -3.43 0.00 4.17
CA HIS A 164 -3.84 0.81 3.02
C HIS A 164 -3.82 -0.08 1.78
N LEU A 165 -4.91 -0.07 1.04
CA LEU A 165 -5.14 -0.97 -0.09
C LEU A 165 -5.56 -0.15 -1.31
N SER A 166 -5.04 -0.53 -2.48
CA SER A 166 -5.69 -0.21 -3.75
C SER A 166 -6.27 -1.48 -4.37
N SER A 167 -7.44 -1.34 -5.00
CA SER A 167 -8.12 -2.44 -5.68
C SER A 167 -8.78 -2.00 -6.98
N ASP A 168 -8.94 -2.94 -7.92
CA ASP A 168 -9.75 -2.73 -9.11
C ASP A 168 -11.26 -2.66 -8.79
N GLY A 169 -12.09 -2.34 -9.79
CA GLY A 169 -13.56 -2.33 -9.67
C GLY A 169 -14.20 -3.68 -9.33
N ARG A 170 -13.44 -4.78 -9.33
CA ARG A 170 -13.86 -6.14 -8.94
C ARG A 170 -13.26 -6.56 -7.59
N CYS A 171 -12.75 -5.61 -6.81
CA CYS A 171 -12.14 -5.81 -5.51
C CYS A 171 -10.87 -6.68 -5.52
N ARG A 172 -10.16 -6.78 -6.64
CA ARG A 172 -8.85 -7.43 -6.70
C ARG A 172 -7.77 -6.48 -6.18
N PRO A 173 -6.93 -6.90 -5.23
CA PRO A 173 -5.89 -6.04 -4.68
C PRO A 173 -4.81 -5.76 -5.72
N LEU A 174 -4.41 -4.50 -5.87
CA LEU A 174 -3.33 -4.04 -6.74
C LEU A 174 -2.07 -3.66 -5.96
N SER A 175 -2.24 -3.03 -4.80
CA SER A 175 -1.12 -2.71 -3.90
C SER A 175 -1.55 -2.68 -2.44
N LEU A 176 -0.62 -3.03 -1.55
CA LEU A 176 -0.81 -3.11 -0.11
C LEU A 176 0.31 -2.37 0.63
N VAL A 177 -0.05 -1.56 1.63
CA VAL A 177 0.90 -0.91 2.54
C VAL A 177 0.40 -1.10 3.98
N VAL A 178 1.26 -1.65 4.83
CA VAL A 178 1.02 -1.71 6.27
C VAL A 178 1.80 -0.58 6.94
N THR A 179 1.12 0.20 7.79
CA THR A 179 1.74 1.23 8.60
C THR A 179 1.27 1.16 10.04
N ALA A 180 2.00 1.82 10.95
CA ALA A 180 1.54 2.07 12.31
C ALA A 180 0.16 2.77 12.33
N GLY A 181 -0.75 2.33 13.19
CA GLY A 181 -2.17 2.71 13.14
C GLY A 181 -2.49 4.19 13.31
N GLN A 182 -1.60 4.97 13.94
CA GLN A 182 -1.71 6.43 14.10
C GLN A 182 -1.33 7.22 12.85
N ARG A 183 -0.80 6.57 11.80
CA ARG A 183 -0.50 7.24 10.53
C ARG A 183 -1.80 7.68 9.84
N ALA A 184 -1.82 8.92 9.36
CA ALA A 184 -2.94 9.45 8.61
C ALA A 184 -2.96 8.90 7.17
N ASP A 185 -4.15 8.63 6.66
CA ASP A 185 -4.37 7.86 5.42
C ASP A 185 -3.82 8.58 4.20
N CYS A 186 -4.09 9.88 4.16
CA CYS A 186 -3.65 10.76 3.10
C CYS A 186 -2.12 10.85 2.98
N THR A 187 -1.36 10.55 4.04
CA THR A 187 0.12 10.51 3.96
C THR A 187 0.64 9.26 3.25
N GLN A 188 -0.15 8.19 3.18
CA GLN A 188 0.22 6.93 2.54
C GLN A 188 -0.36 6.79 1.14
N PHE A 189 -1.25 7.69 0.72
CA PHE A 189 -1.90 7.69 -0.59
C PHE A 189 -0.92 7.54 -1.75
N GLN A 190 0.10 8.39 -1.80
CA GLN A 190 1.13 8.31 -2.84
C GLN A 190 1.94 7.01 -2.78
N THR A 191 2.22 6.48 -1.58
CA THR A 191 2.94 5.22 -1.38
C THR A 191 2.14 4.04 -1.95
N VAL A 192 0.83 4.00 -1.68
CA VAL A 192 -0.09 2.99 -2.21
C VAL A 192 -0.10 3.02 -3.74
N LEU A 193 -0.28 4.21 -4.33
CA LEU A 193 -0.33 4.34 -5.79
C LEU A 193 0.99 4.05 -6.48
N THR A 194 2.12 4.41 -5.86
CA THR A 194 3.45 4.13 -6.42
C THR A 194 3.78 2.64 -6.38
N LYS A 195 3.18 1.87 -5.46
CA LYS A 195 3.32 0.42 -5.41
C LYS A 195 2.47 -0.32 -6.45
N ILE A 196 1.52 0.33 -7.12
CA ILE A 196 0.77 -0.30 -8.21
C ILE A 196 1.74 -0.59 -9.34
N ARG A 197 1.98 -1.88 -9.58
CA ARG A 197 2.93 -2.36 -10.58
C ARG A 197 2.52 -3.74 -11.08
N VAL A 198 1.74 -3.78 -12.15
CA VAL A 198 1.30 -5.02 -12.78
C VAL A 198 2.20 -5.32 -13.97
N GLN A 199 2.87 -6.47 -13.95
CA GLN A 199 3.73 -6.91 -15.05
C GLN A 199 2.86 -7.28 -16.26
N ARG A 200 3.34 -6.98 -17.47
CA ARG A 200 2.66 -7.40 -18.70
C ARG A 200 3.17 -8.77 -19.13
N GLY A 201 2.34 -9.54 -19.82
CA GLY A 201 2.73 -10.86 -20.36
C GLY A 201 3.79 -10.83 -21.47
N GLY A 202 4.08 -9.65 -22.04
CA GLY A 202 5.07 -9.45 -23.11
C GLY A 202 6.18 -8.46 -22.73
N PRO A 203 7.13 -8.19 -23.65
CA PRO A 203 8.18 -7.20 -23.42
C PRO A 203 7.56 -5.82 -23.19
N GLY A 204 7.97 -5.16 -22.10
CA GLY A 204 7.49 -3.82 -21.80
C GLY A 204 7.61 -3.44 -20.33
N ARG A 205 7.38 -2.16 -20.06
CA ARG A 205 7.31 -1.65 -18.69
C ARG A 205 6.00 -2.10 -18.03
N PRO A 206 6.03 -2.48 -16.74
CA PRO A 206 4.81 -2.74 -15.98
C PRO A 206 3.83 -1.59 -16.04
N ARG A 207 2.53 -1.90 -16.05
CA ARG A 207 1.50 -0.87 -15.93
C ARG A 207 1.44 -0.40 -14.48
N THR A 208 1.52 0.92 -14.29
CA THR A 208 1.59 1.56 -12.96
C THR A 208 0.59 2.71 -12.80
N LYS A 209 -0.16 3.05 -13.85
CA LYS A 209 -1.06 4.20 -13.87
C LYS A 209 -2.52 3.71 -13.99
N PRO A 210 -3.37 4.06 -13.00
CA PRO A 210 -4.83 3.95 -13.10
C PRO A 210 -5.44 4.83 -14.19
N ASP A 211 -6.56 4.42 -14.76
CA ASP A 211 -7.36 5.21 -15.70
C ASP A 211 -8.30 6.17 -14.97
N SER A 212 -8.84 5.72 -13.84
CA SER A 212 -9.49 6.59 -12.84
C SER A 212 -9.24 6.10 -11.42
N LEU A 213 -9.52 6.97 -10.45
CA LEU A 213 -9.34 6.71 -9.03
C LEU A 213 -10.53 7.19 -8.20
N ALA A 214 -11.10 6.32 -7.38
CA ALA A 214 -12.04 6.67 -6.33
C ALA A 214 -11.33 6.59 -4.96
N ALA A 215 -11.56 7.58 -4.10
CA ALA A 215 -11.08 7.53 -2.72
C ALA A 215 -12.03 8.29 -1.79
N ASP A 216 -11.96 7.97 -0.50
CA ASP A 216 -12.78 8.63 0.51
C ASP A 216 -12.43 10.12 0.72
N LYS A 217 -13.29 10.82 1.46
CA LYS A 217 -13.13 12.24 1.85
C LYS A 217 -11.93 12.49 2.79
N GLY A 218 -11.40 11.45 3.43
CA GLY A 218 -10.16 11.50 4.20
C GLY A 218 -8.93 11.77 3.33
N TYR A 219 -8.97 11.41 2.04
CA TYR A 219 -7.94 11.74 1.05
C TYR A 219 -8.06 13.14 0.44
N THR A 220 -9.05 13.93 0.86
CA THR A 220 -9.23 15.32 0.39
C THR A 220 -8.17 16.23 1.00
N ASN A 221 -7.08 16.44 0.26
CA ASN A 221 -6.05 17.45 0.51
C ASN A 221 -5.34 17.88 -0.79
N GLY A 222 -4.65 19.03 -0.75
CA GLY A 222 -3.87 19.56 -1.88
C GLY A 222 -2.84 18.58 -2.43
N PRO A 223 -1.95 18.00 -1.59
CA PRO A 223 -0.92 17.06 -2.05
C PRO A 223 -1.45 15.84 -2.82
N CYS A 224 -2.56 15.24 -2.40
CA CYS A 224 -3.19 14.11 -3.11
C CYS A 224 -3.76 14.57 -4.46
N ARG A 225 -4.46 15.71 -4.50
CA ARG A 225 -5.00 16.26 -5.76
C ARG A 225 -3.90 16.65 -6.74
N GLU A 226 -2.86 17.32 -6.28
CA GLU A 226 -1.68 17.67 -7.10
C GLU A 226 -0.96 16.43 -7.64
N TYR A 227 -0.86 15.36 -6.83
CA TYR A 227 -0.28 14.10 -7.30
C TYR A 227 -1.10 13.48 -8.44
N LEU A 228 -2.43 13.44 -8.30
CA LEU A 228 -3.33 12.89 -9.32
C LEU A 228 -3.31 13.72 -10.60
N GLN A 229 -3.34 15.05 -10.47
CA GLN A 229 -3.22 15.98 -11.60
C GLN A 229 -1.90 15.81 -12.35
N ARG A 230 -0.76 15.80 -11.64
CA ARG A 230 0.57 15.59 -12.25
C ARG A 230 0.69 14.26 -12.98
N ARG A 231 0.02 13.21 -12.49
CA ARG A 231 -0.02 11.89 -13.13
C ARG A 231 -1.08 11.79 -14.23
N GLY A 232 -1.94 12.79 -14.38
CA GLY A 232 -3.07 12.81 -15.31
C GLY A 232 -4.05 11.66 -15.03
N ILE A 233 -4.36 11.39 -13.76
CA ILE A 233 -5.32 10.37 -13.33
C ILE A 233 -6.65 11.05 -13.06
N ARG A 234 -7.74 10.58 -13.68
CA ARG A 234 -9.10 11.07 -13.37
C ARG A 234 -9.46 10.63 -11.96
N HIS A 235 -10.06 11.50 -11.15
CA HIS A 235 -10.37 11.12 -9.76
C HIS A 235 -11.71 11.63 -9.27
N THR A 236 -12.33 10.81 -8.41
CA THR A 236 -13.55 11.12 -7.67
C THR A 236 -13.21 11.03 -6.18
N ILE A 237 -13.03 12.20 -5.56
CA ILE A 237 -12.75 12.33 -4.12
C ILE A 237 -13.66 13.43 -3.56
N PRO A 238 -14.67 13.06 -2.74
CA PRO A 238 -15.63 14.02 -2.19
C PRO A 238 -14.97 15.10 -1.34
N GLU A 239 -15.43 16.34 -1.47
CA GLU A 239 -14.85 17.45 -0.71
C GLU A 239 -15.24 17.44 0.78
N LYS A 240 -14.38 18.06 1.60
CA LYS A 240 -14.72 18.32 2.99
C LYS A 240 -15.74 19.44 3.07
N THR A 241 -16.71 19.31 3.98
CA THR A 241 -17.84 20.25 4.11
C THR A 241 -17.32 21.65 4.43
N ASP A 242 -16.24 21.73 5.23
CA ASP A 242 -15.59 22.98 5.62
C ASP A 242 -14.76 23.60 4.48
N SER A 243 -14.26 22.77 3.55
CA SER A 243 -13.51 23.23 2.37
C SER A 243 -14.43 23.80 1.31
N GLN A 244 -15.62 23.22 1.12
CA GLN A 244 -16.65 23.78 0.24
C GLN A 244 -17.06 25.18 0.68
N ALA A 245 -17.25 25.39 1.99
CA ALA A 245 -17.57 26.70 2.53
C ALA A 245 -16.43 27.73 2.30
N ALA A 246 -15.17 27.31 2.47
CA ALA A 246 -14.00 28.17 2.25
C ALA A 246 -13.76 28.49 0.77
N ASP A 247 -13.97 27.53 -0.14
CA ASP A 247 -13.81 27.71 -1.58
C ASP A 247 -14.96 28.55 -2.16
N CYS A 248 -16.20 28.34 -1.69
CA CYS A 248 -17.32 29.25 -1.98
C CYS A 248 -17.04 30.67 -1.48
N ALA A 249 -16.47 30.84 -0.28
CA ALA A 249 -16.10 32.16 0.24
C ALA A 249 -14.97 32.81 -0.57
N LYS A 250 -13.98 32.05 -1.05
CA LYS A 250 -12.93 32.55 -1.95
C LYS A 250 -13.44 32.90 -3.34
N ALA A 251 -14.34 32.10 -3.90
CA ALA A 251 -14.99 32.38 -5.17
C ALA A 251 -15.83 33.67 -5.08
N GLN A 252 -16.61 33.82 -4.01
CA GLN A 252 -17.35 35.05 -3.71
C GLN A 252 -16.44 36.28 -3.52
N ALA A 253 -15.25 36.10 -2.92
CA ALA A 253 -14.27 37.17 -2.78
C ALA A 253 -13.57 37.53 -4.10
N ALA A 254 -13.40 36.58 -5.02
CA ALA A 254 -12.81 36.80 -6.34
C ALA A 254 -13.78 37.53 -7.30
N ASP A 255 -15.09 37.29 -7.17
CA ASP A 255 -16.13 37.96 -7.96
C ASP A 255 -16.47 39.38 -7.47
N GLY A 256 -15.88 39.83 -6.35
CA GLY A 256 -16.27 41.05 -5.63
C GLY A 256 -15.48 42.34 -5.93
N HIS A 257 -14.79 42.49 -7.07
CA HIS A 257 -14.03 43.72 -7.37
C HIS A 257 -14.26 44.28 -8.79
N PRO A 258 -15.16 45.26 -8.98
CA PRO A 258 -15.17 46.05 -10.20
C PRO A 258 -14.08 47.13 -10.14
N ALA A 259 -13.18 47.13 -11.11
CA ALA A 259 -12.16 48.16 -11.29
C ALA A 259 -12.85 49.53 -11.54
N SER A 260 -12.65 50.47 -10.62
CA SER A 260 -13.02 51.87 -10.82
C SER A 260 -12.06 52.54 -11.81
N THR A 261 -12.43 52.56 -13.09
CA THR A 261 -11.82 53.43 -14.10
C THR A 261 -12.26 54.87 -13.86
N LYS A 262 -11.36 55.72 -13.36
CA LYS A 262 -11.56 57.19 -13.37
C LYS A 262 -11.36 57.70 -14.79
N SER A 263 -12.44 58.07 -15.47
CA SER A 263 -12.41 58.82 -16.73
C SER A 263 -12.06 60.29 -16.46
N GLY A 264 -10.93 60.74 -17.00
CA GLY A 264 -10.52 62.15 -16.98
C GLY A 264 -11.31 62.98 -17.99
N THR A 265 -11.97 64.03 -17.52
CA THR A 265 -12.63 65.04 -18.35
C THR A 265 -11.62 66.13 -18.71
N ARG A 266 -11.26 66.23 -19.99
CA ARG A 266 -10.65 67.44 -20.57
C ARG A 266 -11.79 68.37 -21.00
N SER A 267 -11.76 69.63 -20.60
CA SER A 267 -12.54 70.68 -21.25
C SER A 267 -11.71 71.95 -21.34
N ALA A 268 -11.63 72.46 -22.57
CA ALA A 268 -10.81 73.56 -23.03
C ALA A 268 -11.36 74.93 -22.60
N THR A 269 -10.46 75.87 -22.37
CA THR A 269 -10.71 77.33 -22.41
C THR A 269 -10.97 77.78 -23.86
N PRO A 270 -11.74 78.86 -24.04
CA PRO A 270 -11.08 80.08 -24.50
C PRO A 270 -11.52 81.36 -23.79
N SER A 271 -10.57 82.29 -23.78
CA SER A 271 -10.63 83.75 -23.59
C SER A 271 -11.78 84.40 -24.39
N ASN A 272 -12.30 85.61 -24.15
CA ASN A 272 -11.71 86.87 -23.70
C ASN A 272 -12.82 87.95 -23.58
N GLU A 273 -12.47 89.08 -22.94
CA GLU A 273 -12.96 90.46 -23.12
C GLU A 273 -14.16 91.05 -22.35
N ARG A 274 -13.84 92.18 -21.68
CA ARG A 274 -14.56 93.49 -21.56
C ARG A 274 -15.94 93.52 -20.89
N SER A 275 -16.40 94.56 -20.20
CA SER A 275 -15.94 95.89 -19.76
C SER A 275 -17.04 96.40 -18.79
N THR A 276 -16.69 97.31 -17.85
CA THR A 276 -17.49 98.44 -17.27
C THR A 276 -19.03 98.39 -17.38
N ASP A 277 -19.86 98.63 -16.36
CA ASP A 277 -19.82 99.45 -15.13
C ASP A 277 -20.83 98.86 -14.13
#